data_AF-A0A377C8E9-F1
#
_entry.id   AF-A0A377C8E9-F1
#
_cell.length_a   1.000
_cell.length_b   1.000
_cell.length_c   1.000
_cell.angle_alpha   90.00
_cell.angle_beta   90.00
_cell.angle_gamma   90.00
#
_symmetry.space_group_name_H-M   'P 1'
#
loop_
_entity.id
_entity.type
_entity.pdbx_description
1 polymer ?
#
loop_
_entity_poly.entity_id
_entity_poly.type
_entity_poly.pdbx_seq_one_letter_code
_entity_poly.pdbx_strand_id
1 'polypeptide(L)' 'MEGWQRAFVLHSRPWSETSLMLDVFTENRVACVWLPRRTL' A
#
# COMPACT_ATOMS: atom_id res chain seq x y z
N MET A 1 -19.33 9.26 1.38
CA MET A 1 -18.06 8.74 1.93
C MET A 1 -17.06 8.61 0.78
N GLU A 2 -16.71 9.75 0.19
CA GLU A 2 -16.04 9.82 -1.11
C GLU A 2 -14.53 10.00 -0.88
N GLY A 3 -13.77 8.90 -0.88
CA GLY A 3 -12.32 8.96 -0.66
C GLY A 3 -11.70 7.73 -0.01
N TRP A 4 -12.50 6.88 0.60
CA TRP A 4 -12.04 5.58 1.09
C TRP A 4 -12.37 4.50 0.07
N GLN A 5 -11.34 3.87 -0.47
CA GLN A 5 -11.48 2.72 -1.35
C GLN A 5 -10.99 1.48 -0.63
N ARG A 6 -11.76 0.39 -0.74
CA ARG A 6 -11.31 -0.93 -0.29
C ARG A 6 -10.20 -1.41 -1.21
N ALA A 7 -9.08 -1.81 -0.61
CA ALA A 7 -7.94 -2.34 -1.32
C ALA A 7 -7.49 -3.64 -0.67
N PHE A 8 -7.05 -4.60 -1.47
CA PHE A 8 -6.38 -5.80 -0.99
C PHE A 8 -4.89 -5.65 -1.21
N VAL A 9 -4.08 -6.00 -0.21
CA VAL A 9 -2.62 -6.02 -0.33
C VAL A 9 -2.24 -7.31 -1.04
N LEU A 10 -1.60 -7.20 -2.21
CA LEU A 10 -1.08 -8.33 -2.97
C LEU A 10 0.32 -8.70 -2.48
N HIS A 11 1.22 -7.72 -2.49
CA HIS A 11 2.61 -7.92 -2.09
C HIS A 11 3.07 -6.78 -1.21
N SER A 12 3.78 -7.10 -0.14
CA SER A 12 4.51 -6.15 0.68
C SER A 12 6.00 -6.35 0.45
N ARG A 13 6.71 -5.28 0.11
CA ARG A 13 8.16 -5.31 -0.06
C ARG A 13 8.81 -4.17 0.72
N PRO A 14 9.90 -4.44 1.47
CA PRO A 14 10.68 -3.39 2.09
C PRO A 14 11.35 -2.55 1.01
N TRP A 15 11.06 -1.24 1.02
CA TRP A 15 11.67 -0.29 0.09
C TRP A 15 12.87 0.41 0.71
N SER A 16 12.78 0.71 2.01
CA SER A 16 13.87 1.26 2.81
C SER A 16 13.66 0.86 4.27
N GLU A 17 14.62 1.17 5.13
CA GLU A 17 14.58 0.86 6.56
C GLU A 17 13.32 1.43 7.24
N THR A 18 12.85 2.59 6.77
CA THR A 18 11.67 3.30 7.29
C THR A 18 10.45 3.25 6.36
N SER A 19 10.49 2.49 5.26
CA SER A 19 9.38 2.48 4.31
C SER A 19 9.13 1.16 3.59
N LEU A 20 7.85 0.90 3.30
CA LEU A 20 7.37 -0.27 2.59
C LEU A 20 6.71 0.16 1.28
N MET A 21 6.98 -0.57 0.20
CA MET A 21 6.11 -0.53 -0.98
C MET A 21 5.08 -1.64 -0.87
N LEU A 22 3.81 -1.27 -1.02
CA LEU A 22 2.71 -2.20 -1.12
C LEU A 22 2.12 -2.15 -2.52
N ASP A 23 2.04 -3.32 -3.14
CA ASP A 23 1.23 -3.51 -4.33
C ASP A 23 -0.21 -3.78 -3.87
N VAL A 24 -1.10 -2.83 -4.10
CA VAL A 24 -2.52 -2.91 -3.72
C VAL A 24 -3.41 -3.08 -4.94
N PHE A 25 -4.35 -4.01 -4.84
CA PHE A 25 -5.43 -4.18 -5.81
C PHE A 25 -6.67 -3.45 -5.34
N THR A 26 -7.16 -2.52 -6.16
CA THR A 26 -8.48 -1.91 -6.00
C THR A 26 -9.37 -2.30 -7.17
N GLU A 27 -10.67 -2.06 -7.03
CA GLU A 27 -11.72 -2.51 -7.96
C GLU A 27 -11.43 -2.23 -9.44
N ASN A 28 -10.77 -1.12 -9.75
CA ASN A 28 -10.51 -0.70 -11.14
C ASN A 28 -9.02 -0.66 -11.53
N ARG A 29 -8.09 -0.92 -10.61
CA ARG A 29 -6.65 -0.87 -10.92
C ARG A 29 -5.78 -1.57 -9.87
N VAL A 30 -4.60 -2.01 -10.30
CA VAL A 30 -3.47 -2.24 -9.39
C VAL A 30 -2.74 -0.91 -9.22
N ALA A 31 -2.43 -0.54 -7.97
CA ALA A 31 -1.59 0.60 -7.66
C ALA A 31 -0.45 0.15 -6.74
N CYS A 32 0.75 0.69 -6.96
CA CYS A 32 1.84 0.57 -6.00
C CYS A 32 1.80 1.81 -5.10
N VAL A 33 1.70 1.62 -3.78
CA VAL A 33 1.68 2.70 -2.81
C VAL A 33 2.87 2.59 -1.86
N TRP A 34 3.47 3.75 -1.59
CA TRP A 34 4.49 3.89 -0.57
C TRP A 34 3.84 4.13 0.78
N LEU A 35 4.17 3.30 1.76
CA LEU A 35 3.76 3.49 3.14
C LEU A 35 4.98 3.71 4.05
N PRO A 36 4.94 4.75 4.90
CA PRO A 36 5.91 4.86 5.96
C PRO A 36 5.71 3.71 6.94
N ARG A 37 6.80 3.00 7.25
CA ARG A 37 6.79 1.95 8.25
C ARG A 37 6.71 2.64 9.60
N ARG A 38 5.57 2.57 10.29
CA ARG A 38 5.49 2.99 11.70
C ARG A 38 6.42 2.07 12.51
N THR A 39 7.62 2.54 12.78
CA THR A 39 8.45 2.05 13.88
C THR A 39 7.73 2.43 15.18
N LEU A 40 7.08 1.45 15.79
CA LEU A 40 6.66 1.52 17.20
C LEU A 40 7.89 1.40 18.09
#